data_AF-A0A1M4YGY6-F1
#
_entry.id   AF-A0A1M4YGY6-F1
#
_cell.length_a   1.000
_cell.length_b   1.000
_cell.length_c   1.000
_cell.angle_alpha   90.00
_cell.angle_beta   90.00
_cell.angle_gamma   90.00
#
_symmetry.space_group_name_H-M   'P 1'
#
loop_
_entity.id
_entity.type
_entity.pdbx_description
1 polymer ?
#
loop_
_entity_poly.entity_id
_entity_poly.type
_entity_poly.pdbx_seq_one_letter_code
_entity_poly.pdbx_strand_id
1 'polypeptide(L)'
;MSNFINHFEHNDDFDAFEFLSKLKNNLLYDGSIIIIEPGSKEECRDMKLLRNRLINEGVYNLFSPCLSIWEERQNINCSCFTSYSMPIKKPELISFLNEMGLNKNKYKEYVAFNYLVLRTDGLMKYSVCKNKQSYYTIKEVVEGNFEVGKRYNIKGIVKTKSFKNNSFCICDGSVTDRNFWIKIENDAVDEVKELFNRINMGELVNVKKVQFKDNNFILDKKSKLDVFF
;
A
#
# COMPACT_ATOMS: atom_id res chain seq x y z
N MET A 1 -12.73 1.70 -12.77
CA MET A 1 -12.91 0.34 -13.31
C MET A 1 -12.71 -0.64 -12.17
N SER A 2 -13.69 -1.52 -11.93
CA SER A 2 -13.67 -2.46 -10.80
C SER A 2 -13.73 -3.89 -11.35
N ASN A 3 -12.96 -4.81 -10.76
CA ASN A 3 -12.78 -6.19 -11.24
C ASN A 3 -12.30 -6.24 -12.71
N PHE A 4 -11.49 -5.27 -13.11
CA PHE A 4 -11.10 -5.06 -14.50
C PHE A 4 -10.02 -6.04 -14.97
N ILE A 5 -9.15 -6.50 -14.08
CA ILE A 5 -8.07 -7.45 -14.38
C ILE A 5 -8.46 -8.87 -13.92
N ASN A 6 -9.53 -8.99 -13.14
CA ASN A 6 -9.97 -10.21 -12.51
C ASN A 6 -10.01 -11.39 -13.52
N HIS A 7 -9.18 -12.40 -13.26
CA HIS A 7 -9.02 -13.58 -14.11
C HIS A 7 -10.30 -14.43 -14.21
N PHE A 8 -11.27 -14.24 -13.31
CA PHE A 8 -12.58 -14.89 -13.42
C PHE A 8 -13.53 -14.21 -14.42
N GLU A 9 -13.23 -12.99 -14.86
CA GLU A 9 -14.13 -12.19 -15.72
C GLU A 9 -13.70 -12.15 -17.19
N HIS A 10 -12.46 -12.55 -17.51
CA HIS A 10 -11.91 -12.45 -18.87
C HIS A 10 -11.52 -13.81 -19.45
N ASN A 11 -11.76 -13.97 -20.75
CA ASN A 11 -11.12 -15.01 -21.56
C ASN A 11 -9.68 -14.58 -21.89
N ASP A 12 -8.83 -15.52 -22.32
CA ASP A 12 -7.40 -15.29 -22.64
C ASP A 12 -7.14 -14.18 -23.68
N ASP A 13 -8.15 -13.71 -24.41
CA ASP A 13 -8.05 -12.74 -25.50
C ASP A 13 -8.09 -11.26 -25.05
N PHE A 14 -8.28 -10.95 -23.76
CA PHE A 14 -8.38 -9.56 -23.30
C PHE A 14 -7.00 -8.92 -23.02
N ASP A 15 -6.57 -7.97 -23.86
CA ASP A 15 -5.36 -7.16 -23.61
C ASP A 15 -5.70 -5.86 -22.84
N ALA A 16 -5.59 -5.94 -21.51
CA ALA A 16 -5.77 -4.80 -20.61
C ALA A 16 -4.80 -3.64 -20.89
N PHE A 17 -3.58 -3.91 -21.37
CA PHE A 17 -2.60 -2.86 -21.68
C PHE A 17 -3.00 -2.09 -22.92
N GLU A 18 -3.39 -2.79 -23.99
CA GLU A 18 -3.83 -2.15 -25.23
C GLU A 18 -5.09 -1.29 -24.98
N PHE A 19 -6.06 -1.83 -24.25
CA PHE A 19 -7.28 -1.11 -23.88
C PHE A 19 -6.96 0.20 -23.14
N LEU A 20 -6.16 0.12 -22.07
CA LEU A 20 -5.80 1.29 -21.27
C LEU A 20 -4.96 2.29 -22.07
N SER A 21 -4.09 1.84 -22.97
CA SER A 21 -3.28 2.71 -23.81
C SER A 21 -4.15 3.51 -24.78
N LYS A 22 -5.16 2.88 -25.39
CA LYS A 22 -6.14 3.58 -26.25
C LYS A 22 -7.04 4.52 -25.45
N LEU A 23 -7.42 4.15 -24.23
CA LEU A 23 -8.28 4.96 -23.37
C LEU A 23 -7.64 6.32 -23.04
N LYS A 24 -6.30 6.41 -22.99
CA LYS A 24 -5.55 7.66 -22.72
C LYS A 24 -5.99 8.80 -23.63
N ASN A 25 -6.19 8.50 -24.91
CA ASN A 25 -6.55 9.49 -25.93
C ASN A 25 -7.96 10.08 -25.76
N ASN A 26 -8.78 9.47 -24.90
CA ASN A 26 -10.15 9.90 -24.59
C ASN A 26 -10.25 10.59 -23.22
N LEU A 27 -9.14 10.74 -22.51
CA LEU A 27 -9.09 11.44 -21.22
C LEU A 27 -8.71 12.91 -21.43
N LEU A 28 -9.19 13.76 -20.51
CA LEU A 28 -8.66 15.11 -20.36
C LEU A 28 -7.18 15.07 -19.94
N TYR A 29 -6.49 16.20 -20.07
CA TYR A 29 -5.07 16.32 -19.72
C TYR A 29 -4.77 16.02 -18.23
N ASP A 30 -5.74 16.25 -17.36
CA ASP A 30 -5.74 15.96 -15.91
C ASP A 30 -6.59 14.73 -15.55
N GLY A 31 -6.99 13.97 -16.58
CA GLY A 31 -7.81 12.79 -16.47
C GLY A 31 -7.11 11.70 -15.66
N SER A 32 -7.91 10.99 -14.86
CA SER A 32 -7.44 9.92 -14.00
C SER A 32 -8.14 8.61 -14.30
N ILE A 33 -7.40 7.51 -14.20
CA ILE A 33 -7.95 6.17 -14.21
C ILE A 33 -7.76 5.56 -12.82
N ILE A 34 -8.86 5.06 -12.26
CA ILE A 34 -8.85 4.30 -11.00
C ILE A 34 -9.22 2.86 -11.34
N ILE A 35 -8.32 1.93 -11.02
CA ILE A 35 -8.53 0.48 -11.12
C ILE A 35 -8.66 -0.06 -9.69
N ILE A 36 -9.68 -0.87 -9.43
CA ILE A 36 -9.95 -1.50 -8.14
C ILE A 36 -10.11 -3.00 -8.38
N GLU A 37 -9.33 -3.81 -7.68
CA GLU A 37 -9.35 -5.27 -7.80
C GLU A 37 -9.58 -5.93 -6.43
N PRO A 38 -10.08 -7.17 -6.39
CA PRO A 38 -10.13 -7.96 -5.16
C PRO A 38 -8.78 -7.99 -4.44
N GLY A 39 -8.79 -7.98 -3.09
CA GLY A 39 -7.59 -7.91 -2.25
C GLY A 39 -6.77 -9.20 -2.17
N SER A 40 -6.65 -9.93 -3.28
CA SER A 40 -5.90 -11.17 -3.42
C SER A 40 -4.53 -10.92 -4.06
N LYS A 41 -3.62 -11.87 -3.83
CA LYS A 41 -2.21 -11.74 -4.19
C LYS A 41 -1.98 -11.79 -5.70
N GLU A 42 -2.75 -12.61 -6.40
CA GLU A 42 -2.68 -12.80 -7.84
C GLU A 42 -3.07 -11.52 -8.58
N GLU A 43 -4.27 -11.00 -8.34
CA GLU A 43 -4.77 -9.76 -8.94
C GLU A 43 -3.90 -8.56 -8.56
N CYS A 44 -3.34 -8.53 -7.34
CA CYS A 44 -2.37 -7.52 -6.96
C CYS A 44 -1.11 -7.58 -7.83
N ARG A 45 -0.60 -8.78 -8.10
CA ARG A 45 0.59 -8.99 -8.92
C ARG A 45 0.31 -8.58 -10.36
N ASP A 46 -0.80 -9.02 -10.94
CA ASP A 46 -1.14 -8.77 -12.33
C ASP A 46 -1.42 -7.28 -12.56
N MET A 47 -2.16 -6.65 -11.65
CA MET A 47 -2.34 -5.19 -11.65
C MET A 47 -1.01 -4.44 -11.58
N LYS A 48 -0.04 -4.94 -10.81
CA LYS A 48 1.29 -4.32 -10.71
C LYS A 48 2.16 -4.55 -11.94
N LEU A 49 2.04 -5.69 -12.61
CA LEU A 49 2.72 -5.95 -13.88
C LEU A 49 2.17 -5.02 -14.98
N LEU A 50 0.84 -4.91 -15.09
CA LEU A 50 0.18 -3.95 -15.97
C LEU A 50 0.61 -2.51 -15.68
N ARG A 51 0.59 -2.11 -14.40
CA ARG A 51 1.08 -0.81 -13.95
C ARG A 51 2.53 -0.56 -14.39
N ASN A 52 3.44 -1.50 -14.15
CA ASN A 52 4.85 -1.35 -14.50
C ASN A 52 4.99 -1.08 -15.99
N ARG A 53 4.29 -1.86 -16.83
CA ARG A 53 4.29 -1.68 -18.28
C ARG A 53 3.75 -0.31 -18.71
N LEU A 54 2.59 0.09 -18.21
CA LEU A 54 1.96 1.39 -18.52
C LEU A 54 2.83 2.59 -18.17
N ILE A 55 3.56 2.53 -17.05
CA ILE A 55 4.44 3.62 -16.61
C ILE A 55 5.75 3.63 -17.41
N ASN A 56 6.39 2.47 -17.56
CA ASN A 56 7.68 2.36 -18.23
C ASN A 56 7.58 2.69 -19.73
N GLU A 57 6.43 2.45 -20.35
CA GLU A 57 6.13 2.86 -21.73
C GLU A 57 5.59 4.31 -21.84
N GLY A 58 5.54 5.07 -20.73
CA GLY A 58 5.14 6.49 -20.75
C GLY A 58 3.65 6.74 -21.04
N VAL A 59 2.81 5.72 -20.89
CA VAL A 59 1.37 5.84 -21.12
C VAL A 59 0.73 6.69 -20.03
N TYR A 60 1.00 6.39 -18.77
CA TYR A 60 0.47 7.12 -17.62
C TYR A 60 1.55 7.37 -16.57
N ASN A 61 1.35 8.38 -15.73
CA ASN A 61 2.10 8.49 -14.48
C ASN A 61 1.33 7.86 -13.31
N LEU A 62 2.08 7.37 -12.32
CA LEU A 62 1.51 6.78 -11.11
C LEU A 62 1.19 7.87 -10.09
N PHE A 63 -0.08 7.98 -9.70
CA PHE A 63 -0.47 8.84 -8.59
C PHE A 63 -0.43 8.11 -7.25
N SER A 64 -0.92 6.87 -7.19
CA SER A 64 -1.06 6.08 -5.95
C SER A 64 -1.29 4.59 -6.30
N PRO A 65 -0.98 3.59 -5.44
CA PRO A 65 -0.45 3.69 -4.07
C PRO A 65 1.08 3.68 -3.97
N CYS A 66 1.80 2.96 -4.84
CA CYS A 66 3.21 2.66 -4.61
C CYS A 66 4.14 3.72 -5.23
N LEU A 67 4.36 4.83 -4.54
CA LEU A 67 5.27 5.89 -4.99
C LEU A 67 6.72 5.68 -4.52
N SER A 68 7.66 6.20 -5.31
CA SER A 68 9.05 6.36 -4.88
C SER A 68 9.19 7.63 -4.05
N ILE A 69 9.67 7.48 -2.81
CA ILE A 69 9.74 8.60 -1.84
C ILE A 69 11.15 9.17 -1.67
N TRP A 70 12.16 8.47 -2.18
CA TRP A 70 13.58 8.83 -2.03
C TRP A 70 14.17 9.49 -3.27
N GLU A 71 13.77 9.04 -4.45
CA GLU A 71 14.27 9.51 -5.74
C GLU A 71 13.16 9.48 -6.78
N GLU A 72 13.27 10.31 -7.82
CA GLU A 72 12.40 10.19 -8.98
C GLU A 72 12.77 8.91 -9.73
N ARG A 73 11.78 8.09 -10.06
CA ARG A 73 12.00 6.85 -10.82
C ARG A 73 11.33 6.96 -12.17
N GLN A 74 12.14 6.85 -13.22
CA GLN A 74 11.66 6.77 -14.60
C GLN A 74 11.09 5.37 -14.91
N ASN A 75 11.59 4.34 -14.23
CA ASN A 75 11.15 2.96 -14.40
C ASN A 75 10.72 2.33 -13.06
N ILE A 76 9.64 1.55 -13.10
CA ILE A 76 9.12 0.80 -11.97
C ILE A 76 9.17 -0.69 -12.29
N ASN A 77 9.81 -1.45 -11.40
CA ASN A 77 9.80 -2.92 -11.43
C ASN A 77 9.51 -3.45 -10.02
N CYS A 78 8.22 -3.57 -9.69
CA CYS A 78 7.79 -4.05 -8.39
C CYS A 78 6.48 -4.83 -8.52
N SER A 79 6.38 -5.98 -7.84
CA SER A 79 5.21 -6.85 -7.82
C SER A 79 4.81 -7.27 -6.40
N CYS A 80 5.27 -6.52 -5.39
CA CYS A 80 5.01 -6.86 -4.00
C CYS A 80 3.50 -6.85 -3.68
N PHE A 81 3.03 -7.72 -2.79
CA PHE A 81 1.62 -7.69 -2.38
C PHE A 81 1.33 -6.50 -1.47
N THR A 82 0.25 -5.77 -1.76
CA THR A 82 -0.27 -4.63 -1.00
C THR A 82 -1.77 -4.65 -1.06
N SER A 83 -2.46 -4.30 0.02
CA SER A 83 -3.93 -4.31 0.07
C SER A 83 -4.44 -3.17 0.93
N TYR A 84 -5.48 -2.48 0.46
CA TYR A 84 -6.31 -1.64 1.29
C TYR A 84 -7.26 -2.52 2.11
N SER A 85 -7.47 -2.20 3.38
CA SER A 85 -8.41 -2.92 4.25
C SER A 85 -9.43 -1.93 4.81
N MET A 86 -10.70 -2.12 4.46
CA MET A 86 -11.81 -1.30 4.92
C MET A 86 -12.68 -2.10 5.88
N PRO A 87 -12.92 -1.64 7.12
CA PRO A 87 -13.97 -2.22 7.96
C PRO A 87 -15.31 -2.16 7.23
N ILE A 88 -16.11 -3.22 7.33
CA ILE A 88 -17.44 -3.26 6.73
C ILE A 88 -18.49 -3.64 7.75
N LYS A 89 -19.65 -2.98 7.68
CA LYS A 89 -20.88 -3.56 8.22
C LYS A 89 -21.32 -4.67 7.27
N LYS A 90 -21.45 -5.90 7.76
CA LYS A 90 -21.89 -7.01 6.92
C LYS A 90 -23.30 -6.72 6.36
N PRO A 91 -23.52 -6.93 5.06
CA PRO A 91 -24.87 -6.86 4.49
C PRO A 91 -25.81 -7.85 5.18
N GLU A 92 -27.08 -7.49 5.33
CA GLU A 92 -28.09 -8.31 6.01
C GLU A 92 -28.22 -9.70 5.38
N LEU A 93 -28.14 -9.79 4.05
CA LEU A 93 -28.14 -11.06 3.33
C LEU A 93 -26.99 -11.99 3.76
N ILE A 94 -25.78 -11.44 3.95
CA ILE A 94 -24.63 -12.23 4.41
C ILE A 94 -24.82 -12.67 5.86
N SER A 95 -25.36 -11.80 6.71
CA SER A 95 -25.71 -12.14 8.09
C SER A 95 -26.73 -13.28 8.14
N PHE A 96 -27.82 -13.17 7.37
CA PHE A 96 -28.82 -14.23 7.22
C PHE A 96 -28.20 -15.54 6.74
N LEU A 97 -27.37 -15.52 5.70
CA LEU A 97 -26.71 -16.74 5.21
C LEU A 97 -25.78 -17.35 6.27
N ASN A 98 -25.08 -16.55 7.07
CA ASN A 98 -24.27 -17.05 8.19
C ASN A 98 -25.12 -17.73 9.26
N GLU A 99 -26.32 -17.20 9.53
CA GLU A 99 -27.30 -17.80 10.44
C GLU A 99 -27.85 -19.13 9.88
N MET A 100 -28.00 -19.24 8.56
CA MET A 100 -28.39 -20.47 7.85
C MET A 100 -27.22 -21.47 7.67
N GLY A 101 -26.04 -21.21 8.25
CA GLY A 101 -24.92 -22.14 8.27
C GLY A 101 -23.81 -21.88 7.23
N LEU A 102 -23.87 -20.78 6.48
CA LEU A 102 -22.75 -20.36 5.64
C LEU A 102 -21.57 -19.94 6.53
N ASN A 103 -20.52 -20.77 6.60
CA ASN A 103 -19.32 -20.43 7.37
C ASN A 103 -18.36 -19.50 6.61
N LYS A 104 -18.52 -19.41 5.28
CA LYS A 104 -17.68 -18.55 4.42
C LYS A 104 -17.94 -17.08 4.79
N ASN A 105 -16.88 -16.37 5.17
CA ASN A 105 -16.91 -14.96 5.61
C ASN A 105 -17.60 -14.68 6.95
N LYS A 106 -17.95 -15.71 7.75
CA LYS A 106 -18.61 -15.53 9.05
C LYS A 106 -17.85 -14.60 10.00
N TYR A 107 -16.52 -14.61 9.98
CA TYR A 107 -15.67 -13.75 10.82
C TYR A 107 -15.01 -12.59 10.06
N LYS A 108 -15.45 -12.32 8.83
CA LYS A 108 -14.85 -11.27 8.00
C LYS A 108 -15.39 -9.90 8.42
N GLU A 109 -14.56 -9.11 9.08
CA GLU A 109 -14.90 -7.77 9.59
C GLU A 109 -14.46 -6.64 8.66
N TYR A 110 -13.73 -6.97 7.60
CA TYR A 110 -13.20 -6.02 6.64
C TYR A 110 -13.26 -6.58 5.21
N VAL A 111 -13.35 -5.68 4.24
CA VAL A 111 -13.12 -5.97 2.83
C VAL A 111 -11.72 -5.51 2.48
N ALA A 112 -10.96 -6.39 1.83
CA ALA A 112 -9.67 -6.07 1.28
C ALA A 112 -9.80 -5.88 -0.24
N PHE A 113 -9.19 -4.82 -0.76
CA PHE A 113 -9.09 -4.57 -2.19
C PHE A 113 -7.73 -3.96 -2.52
N ASN A 114 -7.30 -4.16 -3.76
CA ASN A 114 -6.15 -3.48 -4.32
C ASN A 114 -6.67 -2.32 -5.16
N TYR A 115 -5.91 -1.23 -5.24
CA TYR A 115 -6.23 -0.14 -6.14
C TYR A 115 -4.99 0.40 -6.81
N LEU A 116 -5.21 1.07 -7.93
CA LEU A 116 -4.21 1.79 -8.71
C LEU A 116 -4.85 3.09 -9.22
N VAL A 117 -4.15 4.21 -9.03
CA VAL A 117 -4.54 5.51 -9.59
C VAL A 117 -3.48 5.95 -10.59
N LEU A 118 -3.87 6.02 -11.85
CA LEU A 118 -3.07 6.50 -12.97
C LEU A 118 -3.55 7.88 -13.39
N ARG A 119 -2.63 8.76 -13.79
CA ARG A 119 -2.92 10.10 -14.29
C ARG A 119 -2.22 10.35 -15.62
N THR A 120 -2.61 11.45 -16.26
CA THR A 120 -2.09 11.91 -17.55
C THR A 120 -1.26 13.20 -17.44
N ASP A 121 -1.30 13.90 -16.31
CA ASP A 121 -0.69 15.22 -16.08
C ASP A 121 0.67 15.20 -15.38
N GLY A 122 1.20 14.02 -15.03
CA GLY A 122 2.47 13.89 -14.32
C GLY A 122 2.39 14.09 -12.81
N LEU A 123 1.22 14.44 -12.24
CA LEU A 123 1.10 14.68 -10.80
C LEU A 123 1.21 13.38 -9.99
N MET A 124 1.96 13.44 -8.89
CA MET A 124 2.09 12.36 -7.91
C MET A 124 1.43 12.76 -6.60
N LYS A 125 0.90 11.79 -5.83
CA LYS A 125 0.29 12.08 -4.52
C LYS A 125 1.30 12.70 -3.54
N TYR A 126 2.55 12.24 -3.59
CA TYR A 126 3.63 12.75 -2.75
C TYR A 126 4.84 13.12 -3.60
N SER A 127 5.45 14.26 -3.27
CA SER A 127 6.71 14.68 -3.87
C SER A 127 7.89 13.89 -3.30
N VAL A 128 8.93 13.72 -4.12
CA VAL A 128 10.16 13.06 -3.69
C VAL A 128 10.86 13.91 -2.63
N CYS A 129 11.11 13.31 -1.47
CA CYS A 129 11.70 14.01 -0.34
C CYS A 129 13.22 13.76 -0.31
N LYS A 130 13.97 14.67 -0.93
CA LYS A 130 15.43 14.59 -1.14
C LYS A 130 16.27 14.71 0.14
N ASN A 131 15.73 15.27 1.24
CA ASN A 131 16.49 15.44 2.47
C ASN A 131 16.52 14.13 3.29
N LYS A 132 17.69 13.47 3.27
CA LYS A 132 17.98 12.26 4.05
C LYS A 132 18.55 12.54 5.45
N GLN A 133 18.98 13.77 5.77
CA GLN A 133 19.83 14.04 6.95
C GLN A 133 19.23 13.62 8.31
N SER A 134 17.95 13.26 8.36
CA SER A 134 17.30 12.79 9.59
C SER A 134 16.50 11.50 9.42
N TYR A 135 16.57 10.82 8.27
CA TYR A 135 15.80 9.59 7.99
C TYR A 135 16.68 8.52 7.37
N TYR A 136 16.49 7.28 7.83
CA TYR A 136 17.13 6.09 7.30
C TYR A 136 16.17 5.38 6.33
N THR A 137 16.72 4.84 5.26
CA THR A 137 16.04 3.83 4.45
C THR A 137 15.87 2.54 5.25
N ILE A 138 14.87 1.74 4.90
CA ILE A 138 14.66 0.43 5.52
C ILE A 138 15.90 -0.45 5.33
N LYS A 139 16.51 -0.41 4.14
CA LYS A 139 17.75 -1.14 3.82
C LYS A 139 18.89 -0.76 4.77
N GLU A 140 19.15 0.53 4.98
CA GLU A 140 20.20 1.00 5.89
C GLU A 140 19.97 0.53 7.33
N VAL A 141 18.71 0.47 7.79
CA VAL A 141 18.41 -0.04 9.14
C VAL A 141 18.61 -1.55 9.22
N VAL A 142 18.18 -2.31 8.21
CA VAL A 142 18.16 -3.78 8.23
C VAL A 142 19.54 -4.39 7.92
N GLU A 143 20.35 -3.72 7.11
CA GLU A 143 21.71 -4.15 6.79
C GLU A 143 22.76 -3.50 7.70
N GLY A 144 22.41 -2.40 8.37
CA GLY A 144 23.27 -1.75 9.36
C GLY A 144 23.41 -2.62 10.61
N ASN A 145 24.64 -2.89 11.03
CA ASN A 145 24.93 -3.64 12.26
C ASN A 145 24.12 -3.09 13.44
N PHE A 146 23.17 -3.89 13.91
CA PHE A 146 22.16 -3.49 14.88
C PHE A 146 22.77 -3.18 16.25
N GLU A 147 22.74 -1.93 16.65
CA GLU A 147 22.89 -1.58 18.06
C GLU A 147 21.55 -1.78 18.76
N VAL A 148 21.51 -2.73 19.69
CA VAL A 148 20.34 -2.96 20.55
C VAL A 148 19.98 -1.65 21.26
N GLY A 149 18.72 -1.24 21.14
CA GLY A 149 18.22 -0.01 21.77
C GLY A 149 18.37 1.26 20.94
N LYS A 150 19.11 1.23 19.82
CA LYS A 150 19.18 2.34 18.87
C LYS A 150 17.81 2.60 18.24
N ARG A 151 17.56 3.88 17.97
CA ARG A 151 16.30 4.37 17.42
C ARG A 151 16.53 5.08 16.10
N TYR A 152 15.63 4.83 15.16
CA TYR A 152 15.72 5.29 13.79
C TYR A 152 14.50 6.15 13.48
N ASN A 153 14.70 7.13 12.61
CA ASN A 153 13.58 7.77 11.95
C ASN A 153 13.48 7.13 10.57
N ILE A 154 12.32 6.59 10.25
CA ILE A 154 12.06 5.95 8.96
C ILE A 154 10.85 6.62 8.33
N LYS A 155 10.73 6.46 7.02
CA LYS A 155 9.55 6.86 6.27
C LYS A 155 9.25 5.83 5.20
N GLY A 156 7.99 5.72 4.83
CA GLY A 156 7.55 4.71 3.89
C GLY A 156 6.12 4.94 3.43
N ILE A 157 5.75 4.29 2.34
CA ILE A 157 4.37 4.16 1.91
C ILE A 157 3.76 2.93 2.58
N VAL A 158 2.56 3.08 3.11
CA VAL A 158 1.82 1.99 3.75
C VAL A 158 1.35 1.00 2.69
N LYS A 159 1.67 -0.29 2.91
CA LYS A 159 1.31 -1.41 2.05
C LYS A 159 0.01 -2.08 2.45
N THR A 160 -0.19 -2.26 3.75
CA THR A 160 -1.35 -2.94 4.33
C THR A 160 -1.38 -2.72 5.85
N LYS A 161 -2.52 -2.96 6.48
CA LYS A 161 -2.71 -2.84 7.93
C LYS A 161 -3.39 -4.07 8.52
N SER A 162 -3.06 -4.38 9.76
CA SER A 162 -3.64 -5.45 10.56
C SER A 162 -4.27 -4.85 11.82
N PHE A 163 -5.60 -4.75 11.81
CA PHE A 163 -6.36 -4.32 13.00
C PHE A 163 -6.16 -5.27 14.18
N LYS A 164 -6.14 -6.58 13.93
CA LYS A 164 -5.97 -7.61 14.96
C LYS A 164 -4.64 -7.48 15.71
N ASN A 165 -3.58 -7.09 15.01
CA ASN A 165 -2.22 -7.06 15.55
C ASN A 165 -1.74 -5.65 15.89
N ASN A 166 -2.61 -4.63 15.80
CA ASN A 166 -2.25 -3.21 15.92
C ASN A 166 -0.95 -2.88 15.17
N SER A 167 -0.90 -3.24 13.89
CA SER A 167 0.31 -3.09 13.10
C SER A 167 0.02 -2.74 11.66
N PHE A 168 1.01 -2.15 10.99
CA PHE A 168 0.93 -1.84 9.57
C PHE A 168 2.27 -2.08 8.89
N CYS A 169 2.23 -2.46 7.62
CA CYS A 169 3.41 -2.75 6.81
C CYS A 169 3.74 -1.54 5.96
N ILE A 170 5.02 -1.18 5.88
CA ILE A 170 5.50 -0.08 5.04
C ILE A 170 6.48 -0.59 3.98
N CYS A 171 6.68 0.22 2.94
CA CYS A 171 7.74 0.06 1.96
C CYS A 171 8.25 1.43 1.54
N ASP A 172 9.56 1.54 1.46
CA ASP A 172 10.25 2.76 1.03
C ASP A 172 10.96 2.57 -0.33
N GLY A 173 10.87 1.38 -0.92
CA GLY A 173 11.49 1.03 -2.19
C GLY A 173 12.98 0.66 -2.11
N SER A 174 13.56 0.60 -0.91
CA SER A 174 14.96 0.18 -0.69
C SER A 174 15.10 -1.34 -0.52
N VAL A 175 14.04 -2.02 -0.09
CA VAL A 175 13.95 -3.48 0.06
C VAL A 175 12.59 -3.96 -0.45
N THR A 176 12.56 -4.87 -1.43
CA THR A 176 11.33 -5.26 -2.15
C THR A 176 10.90 -6.71 -1.94
N ASP A 177 11.79 -7.56 -1.41
CA ASP A 177 11.60 -9.01 -1.23
C ASP A 177 10.91 -9.37 0.10
N ARG A 178 10.79 -8.43 1.03
CA ARG A 178 10.26 -8.66 2.39
C ARG A 178 9.24 -7.62 2.83
N ASN A 179 8.46 -7.98 3.86
CA ASN A 179 7.50 -7.10 4.51
C ASN A 179 8.08 -6.58 5.81
N PHE A 180 8.09 -5.26 5.99
CA PHE A 180 8.54 -4.62 7.21
C PHE A 180 7.35 -4.03 7.95
N TRP A 181 7.00 -4.67 9.06
CA TRP A 181 5.88 -4.26 9.89
C TRP A 181 6.34 -3.27 10.95
N ILE A 182 5.49 -2.28 11.20
CA ILE A 182 5.51 -1.41 12.35
C ILE A 182 4.47 -1.97 13.33
N LYS A 183 4.95 -2.54 14.43
CA LYS A 183 4.13 -3.03 15.54
C LYS A 183 3.94 -1.90 16.54
N ILE A 184 2.69 -1.62 16.87
CA ILE A 184 2.34 -0.61 17.87
C ILE A 184 2.26 -1.32 19.22
N GLU A 185 3.15 -0.95 20.13
CA GLU A 185 3.16 -1.48 21.51
C GLU A 185 1.96 -0.95 22.29
N ASN A 186 1.50 -1.73 23.27
CA ASN A 186 0.32 -1.41 24.07
C ASN A 186 0.41 -0.04 24.74
N ASP A 187 1.63 0.42 25.09
CA ASP A 187 1.85 1.71 25.72
C ASP A 187 1.72 2.92 24.78
N ALA A 188 1.58 2.68 23.47
CA ALA A 188 1.41 3.71 22.44
C ALA A 188 0.07 3.62 21.69
N VAL A 189 -0.69 2.52 21.82
CA VAL A 189 -1.91 2.26 21.04
C VAL A 189 -2.90 3.42 21.14
N ASP A 190 -3.20 3.89 22.35
CA ASP A 190 -4.20 4.95 22.54
C ASP A 190 -3.75 6.29 21.95
N GLU A 191 -2.46 6.62 22.03
CA GLU A 191 -1.89 7.86 21.49
C GLU A 191 -2.00 7.89 19.96
N VAL A 192 -1.78 6.76 19.29
CA VAL A 192 -1.78 6.69 17.82
C VAL A 192 -3.09 6.17 17.24
N LYS A 193 -4.10 5.85 18.06
CA LYS A 193 -5.33 5.17 17.65
C LYS A 193 -6.07 5.88 16.52
N GLU A 194 -6.24 7.19 16.65
CA GLU A 194 -6.95 7.99 15.63
C GLU A 194 -6.19 7.96 14.29
N LEU A 195 -4.87 8.17 14.34
CA LEU A 195 -4.02 8.11 13.15
C LEU A 195 -4.03 6.71 12.54
N PHE A 196 -3.83 5.66 13.36
CA PHE A 196 -3.84 4.27 12.91
C PHE A 196 -5.13 3.87 12.20
N ASN A 197 -6.28 4.33 12.69
CA ASN A 197 -7.57 4.08 12.05
C ASN A 197 -7.68 4.74 10.67
N ARG A 198 -7.04 5.89 10.49
CA ARG A 198 -7.03 6.67 9.23
C ARG A 198 -5.92 6.25 8.27
N ILE A 199 -4.88 5.59 8.74
CA ILE A 199 -3.79 5.07 7.91
C ILE A 199 -4.32 4.00 6.97
N ASN A 200 -4.00 4.12 5.69
CA ASN A 200 -4.47 3.25 4.64
C ASN A 200 -3.36 2.94 3.62
N MET A 201 -3.60 1.96 2.74
CA MET A 201 -2.67 1.67 1.66
C MET A 201 -2.45 2.92 0.79
N GLY A 202 -1.19 3.21 0.48
CA GLY A 202 -0.82 4.37 -0.33
C GLY A 202 -0.66 5.67 0.47
N GLU A 203 -0.78 5.65 1.80
CA GLU A 203 -0.41 6.80 2.63
C GLU A 203 1.08 6.85 2.93
N LEU A 204 1.64 8.05 2.90
CA LEU A 204 3.00 8.30 3.37
C LEU A 204 2.96 8.42 4.89
N VAL A 205 3.88 7.70 5.54
CA VAL A 205 4.08 7.80 6.98
C VAL A 205 5.53 8.12 7.27
N ASN A 206 5.73 8.98 8.26
CA ASN A 206 7.01 9.18 8.91
C ASN A 206 6.91 8.61 10.32
N VAL A 207 7.83 7.74 10.69
CA VAL A 207 7.89 7.19 12.05
C VAL A 207 9.24 7.52 12.65
N LYS A 208 9.21 8.40 13.65
CA LYS A 208 10.41 8.89 14.34
C LYS A 208 10.68 8.04 15.56
N LYS A 209 11.97 7.88 15.87
CA LYS A 209 12.48 7.19 17.05
C LYS A 209 11.99 5.73 17.20
N VAL A 210 11.72 5.03 16.11
CA VAL A 210 11.34 3.60 16.16
C VAL A 210 12.52 2.72 16.51
N GLN A 211 12.27 1.62 17.21
CA GLN A 211 13.27 0.57 17.40
C GLN A 211 13.14 -0.49 16.32
N PHE A 212 14.23 -1.16 15.96
CA PHE A 212 14.17 -2.35 15.11
C PHE A 212 14.53 -3.58 15.95
N LYS A 213 13.62 -4.55 16.00
CA LYS A 213 13.75 -5.76 16.83
C LYS A 213 13.00 -6.91 16.16
N ASP A 214 13.58 -8.11 16.17
CA ASP A 214 12.96 -9.34 15.65
C ASP A 214 12.38 -9.16 14.23
N ASN A 215 13.13 -8.51 13.33
CA ASN A 215 12.70 -8.15 11.96
C ASN A 215 11.47 -7.25 11.86
N ASN A 216 11.14 -6.50 12.91
CA ASN A 216 10.04 -5.55 12.94
C ASN A 216 10.50 -4.19 13.46
N PHE A 217 9.82 -3.15 13.01
CA PHE A 217 9.89 -1.85 13.65
C PHE A 217 8.89 -1.80 14.81
N ILE A 218 9.32 -1.26 15.94
CA ILE A 218 8.53 -1.15 17.16
C ILE A 218 8.24 0.34 17.38
N LEU A 219 6.94 0.66 17.43
CA LEU A 219 6.41 1.98 17.76
C LEU A 219 5.86 1.89 19.19
N ASP A 220 6.57 2.53 20.10
CA ASP A 220 6.23 2.67 21.53
C ASP A 220 6.01 4.15 21.89
N LYS A 221 5.72 4.44 23.16
CA LYS A 221 5.47 5.81 23.65
C LYS A 221 6.62 6.83 23.44
N LYS A 222 7.81 6.37 23.06
CA LYS A 222 8.97 7.23 22.75
C LYS A 222 9.07 7.54 21.25
N SER A 223 8.24 6.90 20.45
CA SER A 223 8.15 7.03 19.00
C SER A 223 7.12 8.11 18.63
N LYS A 224 7.18 8.61 17.40
CA LYS A 224 6.15 9.53 16.87
C LYS A 224 5.73 9.08 15.48
N LEU A 225 4.42 9.04 15.23
CA LEU A 225 3.83 8.73 13.94
C LEU A 225 3.23 9.99 13.32
N ASP A 226 3.74 10.38 12.15
CA ASP A 226 3.14 11.41 11.32
C ASP A 226 2.57 10.74 10.05
N VAL A 227 1.33 11.08 9.68
CA VAL A 227 0.63 10.53 8.51
C VAL A 227 0.25 11.68 7.59
N PHE A 228 0.51 11.50 6.31
CA PHE A 228 0.16 12.45 5.25
C PHE A 228 -1.04 11.87 4.48
N PHE A 229 -1.93 12.74 4.01
CA PHE A 229 -3.16 12.41 3.30
C PHE A 229 -3.20 13.14 1.95
#